data_AF-A0A117S911-F1
#
_entry.id   AF-A0A117S911-F1
#
_cell.length_a   1.000
_cell.length_b   1.000
_cell.length_c   1.000
_cell.angle_alpha   90.00
_cell.angle_beta   90.00
_cell.angle_gamma   90.00
#
_symmetry.space_group_name_H-M   'P 1'
#
loop_
_entity.id
_entity.type
_entity.pdbx_description
1 polymer ?
#
loop_
_entity_poly.entity_id
_entity_poly.type
_entity_poly.pdbx_seq_one_letter_code
_entity_poly.pdbx_strand_id
1 'polypeptide(L)'
;MGMDEYTIGVVADRLAALYNGPFGGKDNGRYRIAAKLVRALAGRRRLYEDDVRDLSRAMIERGFVLIDMDSFFVVMSANTFVNYRRANEECLE
;
A
#
# COMPACT_ATOMS: atom_id res chain seq x y z
N MET A 1 23.59 11.28 0.51
CA MET A 1 22.21 10.76 0.45
C MET A 1 21.84 10.71 -1.03
N GLY A 2 21.74 9.50 -1.60
CA GLY A 2 21.59 9.29 -3.04
C GLY A 2 20.14 9.40 -3.49
N MET A 3 19.95 9.77 -4.76
CA MET A 3 18.65 9.91 -5.44
C MET A 3 17.77 8.64 -5.38
N ASP A 4 18.38 7.48 -5.10
CA ASP A 4 17.74 6.17 -5.14
C ASP A 4 16.87 5.84 -3.91
N GLU A 5 17.06 6.54 -2.78
CA GLU A 5 16.38 6.21 -1.50
C GLU A 5 14.87 6.55 -1.51
N TYR A 6 14.43 7.41 -2.42
CA TYR A 6 13.05 7.91 -2.50
C TYR A 6 12.29 7.44 -3.73
N THR A 7 12.82 6.45 -4.45
CA THR A 7 12.09 5.85 -5.56
C THR A 7 10.82 5.17 -5.06
N ILE A 8 9.78 5.16 -5.89
CA ILE A 8 8.50 4.53 -5.55
C ILE A 8 8.69 3.05 -5.15
N GLY A 9 9.62 2.35 -5.81
CA GLY A 9 9.97 0.97 -5.46
C GLY A 9 10.50 0.83 -4.03
N VAL A 10 11.43 1.69 -3.61
CA VAL A 10 11.98 1.66 -2.24
C VAL A 10 10.90 1.98 -1.20
N VAL A 11 10.00 2.93 -1.49
CA VAL A 11 8.85 3.22 -0.60
C VAL A 11 7.95 2.00 -0.49
N ALA A 12 7.64 1.34 -1.61
CA ALA A 12 6.83 0.12 -1.62
C ALA A 12 7.50 -1.03 -0.84
N ASP A 13 8.81 -1.22 -0.97
CA ASP A 13 9.58 -2.20 -0.20
C ASP A 13 9.48 -1.95 1.30
N ARG A 14 9.60 -0.68 1.73
CA ARG A 14 9.47 -0.30 3.15
C ARG A 14 8.06 -0.57 3.69
N LEU A 15 7.02 -0.26 2.91
CA LEU A 15 5.63 -0.52 3.31
C LEU A 15 5.33 -2.03 3.38
N ALA A 16 5.85 -2.82 2.43
CA ALA A 16 5.73 -4.27 2.44
C ALA A 16 6.49 -4.90 3.63
N ALA A 17 7.71 -4.42 3.90
CA ALA A 17 8.49 -4.87 5.05
C ALA A 17 7.77 -4.60 6.38
N LEU A 18 7.11 -3.45 6.51
CA LEU A 18 6.31 -3.13 7.71
C LEU A 18 5.12 -4.10 7.88
N TYR A 19 4.50 -4.57 6.81
CA TYR A 19 3.44 -5.58 6.91
C TYR A 19 3.99 -6.90 7.46
N ASN A 20 5.16 -7.33 6.97
CA ASN A 20 5.78 -8.61 7.29
C ASN A 20 6.54 -8.62 8.62
N GLY A 21 6.82 -7.44 9.19
CA GLY A 21 7.52 -7.29 10.46
C GLY A 21 6.58 -7.16 11.66
N PRO A 22 7.10 -7.37 12.89
CA PRO A 22 6.31 -7.24 14.10
C PRO A 22 5.93 -5.77 14.34
N PHE A 23 4.64 -5.50 14.51
CA PHE A 23 4.11 -4.17 14.77
C PHE A 23 2.78 -4.24 15.54
N GLY A 24 2.57 -3.31 16.48
CA GLY A 24 1.31 -3.22 17.24
C GLY A 24 0.98 -4.47 18.07
N GLY A 25 2.00 -5.20 18.52
CA GLY A 25 1.85 -6.44 19.31
C GLY A 25 1.48 -7.68 18.49
N LYS A 26 1.60 -7.64 17.16
CA LYS A 26 1.41 -8.78 16.26
C LYS A 26 2.67 -9.04 15.45
N ASP A 27 2.87 -10.30 15.05
CA ASP A 27 4.03 -10.72 14.27
C ASP A 27 4.03 -10.17 12.84
N ASN A 28 2.85 -9.90 12.30
CA ASN A 28 2.61 -9.25 11.00
C ASN A 28 1.16 -8.78 10.91
N GLY A 29 0.84 -8.07 9.82
CA GLY A 29 -0.54 -7.94 9.36
C GLY A 29 -0.91 -6.57 8.80
N ARG A 30 -2.17 -6.46 8.40
CA ARG A 30 -2.75 -5.24 7.83
C ARG A 30 -2.67 -4.07 8.79
N TYR A 31 -2.38 -2.89 8.24
CA TYR A 31 -2.25 -1.67 9.01
C TYR A 31 -2.76 -0.47 8.22
N ARG A 32 -2.94 0.64 8.95
CA ARG A 32 -3.16 1.96 8.36
C ARG A 32 -1.96 2.86 8.61
N ILE A 33 -1.65 3.73 7.66
CA ILE A 33 -0.55 4.68 7.74
C ILE A 33 -1.02 6.07 7.32
N ALA A 34 -0.79 7.07 8.17
CA ALA A 34 -1.18 8.45 7.87
C ALA A 34 -0.48 8.94 6.59
N ALA A 35 -1.18 9.67 5.71
CA ALA A 35 -0.64 10.13 4.44
C ALA A 35 0.64 10.98 4.62
N LYS A 36 0.76 11.71 5.75
CA LYS A 36 1.97 12.46 6.10
C LYS A 36 3.23 11.60 6.26
N LEU A 37 3.08 10.36 6.71
CA LEU A 37 4.20 9.43 6.89
C LEU A 37 4.62 8.82 5.56
N VAL A 38 3.67 8.50 4.68
CA VAL A 38 3.98 8.04 3.32
C VAL A 38 4.70 9.15 2.54
N ARG A 39 4.26 10.40 2.67
CA ARG A 39 4.97 11.57 2.12
C ARG A 39 6.41 11.68 2.62
N ALA A 40 6.62 11.52 3.92
CA ALA A 40 7.94 11.55 4.51
C ALA A 40 8.82 10.40 4.01
N LEU A 41 8.27 9.17 3.93
CA LEU A 41 8.96 8.01 3.37
C LEU A 41 9.35 8.22 1.90
N ALA A 42 8.50 8.86 1.12
CA ALA A 42 8.74 9.17 -0.28
C ALA A 42 9.61 10.42 -0.50
N GLY A 43 10.04 11.11 0.56
CA GLY A 43 10.81 12.36 0.45
C GLY A 43 10.05 13.48 -0.26
N ARG A 44 8.71 13.46 -0.23
CA ARG A 44 7.84 14.35 -1.02
C ARG A 44 7.00 15.25 -0.13
N ARG A 45 6.85 16.51 -0.53
CA ARG A 45 5.95 17.46 0.14
C ARG A 45 4.47 17.11 -0.08
N ARG A 46 4.14 16.55 -1.25
CA ARG A 46 2.80 16.11 -1.66
C ARG A 46 2.92 14.83 -2.51
N LEU A 47 1.95 13.93 -2.37
CA LEU A 47 1.73 12.84 -3.32
C LEU A 47 0.65 13.31 -4.28
N TYR A 48 0.95 13.32 -5.57
CA TYR A 48 -0.05 13.55 -6.61
C TYR A 48 -0.74 12.23 -6.97
N GLU A 49 -1.82 12.31 -7.75
CA GLU A 49 -2.58 11.13 -8.16
C GLU A 49 -1.69 10.09 -8.85
N ASP A 50 -0.79 10.54 -9.74
CA ASP A 50 0.16 9.64 -10.42
C ASP A 50 1.14 8.97 -9.44
N ASP A 51 1.59 9.68 -8.40
CA ASP A 51 2.47 9.08 -7.37
C ASP A 51 1.74 7.98 -6.61
N VAL A 52 0.48 8.21 -6.26
CA VAL A 52 -0.37 7.22 -5.57
C VAL A 52 -0.64 6.03 -6.49
N ARG A 53 -0.89 6.28 -7.79
CA ARG A 53 -1.11 5.24 -8.79
C ARG A 53 0.14 4.36 -8.98
N ASP A 54 1.31 4.98 -9.12
CA ASP A 54 2.59 4.27 -9.27
C ASP A 54 2.93 3.47 -8.02
N LEU A 55 2.74 4.06 -6.83
CA LEU A 55 2.94 3.37 -5.56
C LEU A 55 1.96 2.19 -5.40
N SER A 56 0.70 2.37 -5.79
CA SER A 56 -0.30 1.31 -5.74
C SER A 56 0.09 0.14 -6.66
N ARG A 57 0.58 0.43 -7.88
CA ARG A 57 1.11 -0.61 -8.78
C ARG A 57 2.30 -1.34 -8.17
N ALA A 58 3.27 -0.61 -7.64
CA ALA A 58 4.45 -1.20 -7.01
C ALA A 58 4.10 -2.06 -5.79
N MET A 59 3.07 -1.70 -5.02
CA MET A 59 2.56 -2.51 -3.91
C MET A 59 1.88 -3.79 -4.39
N ILE A 60 1.10 -3.73 -5.48
CA ILE A 60 0.43 -4.89 -6.08
C ILE A 60 1.46 -5.93 -6.55
N GLU A 61 2.53 -5.49 -7.20
CA GLU A 61 3.63 -6.36 -7.63
C GLU A 61 4.31 -7.09 -6.45
N ARG A 62 4.19 -6.54 -5.23
CA ARG A 62 4.68 -7.13 -3.98
C ARG A 62 3.62 -7.98 -3.26
N GLY A 63 2.44 -8.16 -3.84
CA GLY A 63 1.34 -8.93 -3.26
C GLY A 63 0.48 -8.16 -2.26
N PHE A 64 0.52 -6.82 -2.27
CA PHE A 64 -0.22 -5.96 -1.36
C PHE A 64 -1.13 -4.99 -2.11
N VAL A 65 -2.32 -4.73 -1.57
CA VAL A 65 -3.15 -3.60 -2.00
C VAL A 65 -2.81 -2.38 -1.14
N LEU A 66 -2.75 -1.22 -1.78
CA LEU A 66 -2.71 0.09 -1.12
C LEU A 66 -4.07 0.75 -1.36
N ILE A 67 -4.82 1.01 -0.28
CA ILE A 67 -6.15 1.62 -0.35
C ILE A 67 -6.03 3.06 0.16
N ASP A 68 -6.32 4.03 -0.71
CA ASP A 68 -6.37 5.44 -0.35
C ASP A 68 -7.69 5.77 0.38
N MET A 69 -7.57 6.22 1.63
CA MET A 69 -8.69 6.67 2.46
C MET A 69 -8.61 8.20 2.70
N ASP A 70 -8.00 8.93 1.76
CA ASP A 70 -7.74 10.38 1.72
C ASP A 70 -6.73 10.84 2.80
N SER A 71 -7.08 10.68 4.07
CA SER A 71 -6.23 11.11 5.19
C SER A 71 -5.14 10.09 5.59
N PHE A 72 -5.33 8.82 5.21
CA PHE A 72 -4.41 7.72 5.47
C PHE A 72 -4.55 6.65 4.39
N PHE A 73 -3.56 5.76 4.31
CA PHE A 73 -3.62 4.58 3.47
C PHE A 73 -3.81 3.33 4.31
N VAL A 74 -4.45 2.31 3.74
CA VAL A 74 -4.51 0.95 4.31
C VAL A 74 -3.66 0.03 3.44
N VAL A 75 -2.82 -0.77 4.09
CA VAL A 75 -2.01 -1.82 3.44
C VAL A 75 -2.55 -3.17 3.85
N MET A 76 -2.92 -4.00 2.87
CA MET A 76 -3.41 -5.36 3.09
C MET A 76 -2.78 -6.33 2.09
N SER A 77 -2.63 -7.61 2.45
CA SER A 77 -2.27 -8.64 1.47
C SER A 77 -3.38 -8.76 0.42
N ALA A 78 -3.02 -8.82 -0.87
CA ALA A 78 -3.96 -9.07 -1.97
C ALA A 78 -4.68 -10.41 -1.81
N ASN A 79 -4.02 -11.40 -1.17
CA ASN A 79 -4.63 -12.69 -0.83
C ASN A 79 -5.82 -12.56 0.13
N THR A 80 -6.01 -11.42 0.80
CA THR A 80 -7.22 -11.20 1.61
C THR A 80 -8.49 -11.22 0.76
N PHE A 81 -8.40 -10.89 -0.53
CA PHE A 81 -9.56 -10.67 -1.40
C PHE A 81 -9.88 -11.87 -2.30
N VAL A 82 -8.99 -12.85 -2.43
CA VAL A 82 -9.19 -13.98 -3.36
C VAL A 82 -10.32 -14.93 -2.95
N ASN A 83 -10.76 -14.86 -1.69
CA ASN A 83 -11.85 -15.67 -1.16
C ASN A 83 -13.22 -14.99 -1.26
N TYR A 84 -13.31 -13.83 -1.92
CA TYR A 84 -14.56 -13.10 -2.05
C TYR A 84 -15.42 -13.76 -3.13
N ARG A 85 -16.74 -13.74 -2.94
CA ARG A 85 -17.68 -14.25 -3.95
C ARG A 85 -17.48 -13.46 -5.25
N ARG A 86 -17.34 -14.17 -6.36
CA ARG A 86 -17.29 -13.57 -7.69
C ARG A 86 -18.70 -13.33 -8.18
N ALA A 87 -19.06 -12.08 -8.42
CA ALA A 87 -20.30 -11.75 -9.13
C ALA A 87 -20.20 -12.27 -10.58
N ASN A 88 -21.26 -12.92 -11.05
CA ASN A 88 -21.45 -13.33 -12.44
C ASN A 88 -22.46 -12.41 -13.13
N GLU A 89 -22.69 -12.58 -14.43
CA GLU A 89 -23.63 -11.74 -15.18
C GLU A 89 -25.05 -11.75 -14.58
N GLU A 90 -25.47 -12.88 -14.00
CA GLU A 90 -26.79 -13.06 -13.37
C GLU A 90 -27.02 -12.12 -12.16
N CYS A 91 -25.95 -11.61 -11.54
CA CYS A 91 -26.07 -10.72 -10.39
C CYS A 91 -26.36 -9.26 -10.76
N LEU A 92 -26.34 -8.89 -12.05
CA LEU A 92 -26.42 -7.51 -12.53
C LEU A 92 -27.77 -7.11 -13.14
N GLU A 93 -28.75 -8.02 -13.13
CA GLU A 93 -30.15 -7.77 -13.53
C GLU A 93 -30.95 -7.03 -12.45
#